data_AF-A0A7N2KXW5-F1
#
_entry.id   AF-A0A7N2KXW5-F1
#
_cell.length_a   1.000
_cell.length_b   1.000
_cell.length_c   1.000
_cell.angle_alpha   90.00
_cell.angle_beta   90.00
_cell.angle_gamma   90.00
#
_symmetry.space_group_name_H-M   'P 1'
#
loop_
_entity.id
_entity.type
_entity.pdbx_description
1 polymer ?
#
loop_
_entity_poly.entity_id
_entity_poly.type
_entity_poly.pdbx_seq_one_letter_code
_entity_poly.pdbx_strand_id
1 'polypeptide(L)'
;MGEVGIDEICKIIHDNGGQVYMDGANMNAQVGLTSPDWIGADVCHLNLHKTFCIPHGGGGPGMGPIGVKKHLAPFLPSHLVVITLFIE
;
A
#
# COMPACT_ATOMS: atom_id res chain seq x y z
N MET A 1 -12.81 -4.36 -11.55
CA MET A 1 -11.67 -4.72 -10.68
C MET A 1 -10.46 -4.10 -11.34
N GLY A 2 -9.93 -3.01 -10.80
CA GLY A 2 -8.92 -2.19 -11.50
C GLY A 2 -9.41 -1.56 -12.81
N GLU A 3 -8.65 -0.60 -13.33
CA GLU A 3 -8.78 -0.15 -14.72
C GLU A 3 -8.16 -1.21 -15.65
N VAL A 4 -8.72 -1.38 -16.85
CA VAL A 4 -8.11 -2.27 -17.85
C VAL A 4 -6.78 -1.66 -18.30
N GLY A 5 -5.70 -2.44 -18.27
CA GLY A 5 -4.34 -1.98 -18.63
C GLY A 5 -3.56 -1.34 -17.48
N ILE A 6 -3.96 -1.53 -16.23
CA ILE A 6 -3.25 -0.99 -15.05
C ILE A 6 -1.79 -1.48 -14.97
N ASP A 7 -1.53 -2.69 -15.44
CA ASP A 7 -0.19 -3.29 -15.55
C ASP A 7 0.67 -2.57 -16.61
N GLU A 8 0.09 -2.22 -17.76
CA GLU A 8 0.77 -1.42 -18.80
C GLU A 8 1.14 -0.03 -18.28
N ILE A 9 0.25 0.61 -17.52
CA ILE A 9 0.51 1.91 -16.89
C ILE A 9 1.67 1.79 -15.90
N CYS A 10 1.64 0.79 -15.01
CA CYS A 10 2.73 0.56 -14.05
C CYS A 10 4.06 0.34 -14.79
N LYS A 11 4.03 -0.46 -15.85
CA LYS A 11 5.20 -0.72 -16.70
C LYS A 11 5.76 0.56 -17.32
N ILE A 12 4.92 1.42 -17.91
CA ILE A 12 5.37 2.69 -18.50
C ILE A 12 6.06 3.56 -17.44
N ILE A 13 5.51 3.64 -16.23
CA ILE A 13 6.12 4.40 -15.13
C ILE A 13 7.49 3.83 -14.76
N HIS A 14 7.60 2.50 -14.62
CA HIS A 14 8.86 1.83 -14.29
C HIS A 14 9.91 1.96 -15.39
N ASP A 15 9.52 1.85 -16.66
CA ASP A 15 10.41 2.00 -17.82
C ASP A 15 11.01 3.42 -17.90
N ASN A 16 10.35 4.41 -17.28
CA ASN A 16 10.83 5.79 -17.15
C ASN A 16 11.50 6.09 -15.80
N GLY A 17 11.81 5.06 -15.00
CA GLY A 17 12.50 5.18 -13.71
C GLY A 17 11.62 5.67 -12.55
N GLY A 18 10.30 5.69 -12.74
CA GLY A 18 9.33 6.04 -11.70
C GLY A 18 9.06 4.91 -10.71
N GLN A 19 8.30 5.23 -9.67
CA GLN A 19 7.77 4.28 -8.68
C GLN A 19 6.26 4.47 -8.59
N VAL A 20 5.52 3.39 -8.37
CA VAL A 20 4.06 3.37 -8.37
C VAL A 20 3.53 3.32 -6.94
N TYR A 21 2.84 4.38 -6.54
CA TYR A 21 2.04 4.41 -5.32
C TYR A 21 0.60 4.05 -5.61
N MET A 22 0.05 3.12 -4.83
CA MET A 22 -1.35 2.72 -4.91
C MET A 22 -2.10 3.11 -3.64
N ASP A 23 -3.24 3.77 -3.81
CA ASP A 23 -4.16 4.03 -2.70
C ASP A 23 -4.95 2.74 -2.37
N GLY A 24 -4.71 2.18 -1.18
CA GLY A 24 -5.39 0.97 -0.70
C GLY A 24 -6.69 1.24 0.07
N ALA A 25 -7.21 2.47 0.10
CA ALA A 25 -8.49 2.79 0.75
C ALA A 25 -9.68 1.98 0.21
N ASN A 26 -9.58 1.50 -1.04
CA ASN A 26 -10.59 0.68 -1.71
C ASN A 26 -10.26 -0.83 -1.74
N MET A 27 -9.33 -1.29 -0.89
CA MET A 27 -8.93 -2.71 -0.83
C MET A 27 -10.07 -3.67 -0.46
N ASN A 28 -11.18 -3.19 0.10
CA ASN A 28 -12.36 -4.03 0.37
C ASN A 28 -12.92 -4.69 -0.91
N ALA A 29 -12.70 -4.08 -2.08
CA ALA A 29 -13.08 -4.64 -3.38
C ALA A 29 -11.97 -5.49 -4.02
N GLN A 30 -10.83 -5.67 -3.36
CA GLN A 30 -9.62 -6.33 -3.90
C GLN A 30 -9.17 -7.53 -3.07
N VAL A 31 -9.40 -7.49 -1.75
CA VAL A 31 -9.06 -8.56 -0.81
C VAL A 31 -9.66 -9.88 -1.27
N GLY A 32 -8.78 -10.88 -1.48
CA GLY A 32 -9.14 -12.24 -1.92
C GLY A 32 -9.20 -12.45 -3.43
N LEU A 33 -8.97 -11.42 -4.24
CA LEU A 33 -9.12 -11.48 -5.71
C LEU A 33 -7.96 -10.82 -6.48
N THR A 34 -7.24 -9.86 -5.88
CA THR A 34 -6.00 -9.25 -6.42
C THR A 34 -5.13 -8.76 -5.26
N SER A 35 -3.88 -8.39 -5.53
CA SER A 35 -2.98 -7.76 -4.56
C SER A 35 -2.25 -6.55 -5.19
N PRO A 36 -1.83 -5.54 -4.40
CA PRO A 36 -1.03 -4.43 -4.90
C PRO A 36 0.24 -4.89 -5.64
N ASP A 37 0.84 -5.99 -5.20
CA ASP A 37 1.99 -6.61 -5.86
C ASP A 37 1.64 -7.15 -7.25
N TRP A 38 0.50 -7.82 -7.39
CA TRP A 38 0.01 -8.33 -8.68
C TRP A 38 -0.33 -7.21 -9.68
N ILE A 39 -0.72 -6.04 -9.17
CA ILE A 39 -1.01 -4.85 -9.97
C ILE A 39 0.28 -4.13 -10.42
N GLY A 40 1.41 -4.36 -9.74
CA GLY A 40 2.68 -3.71 -10.03
C GLY A 40 3.00 -2.49 -9.15
N ALA A 41 2.23 -2.26 -8.07
CA ALA A 41 2.51 -1.17 -7.14
C ALA A 41 3.80 -1.43 -6.32
N ASP A 42 4.56 -0.38 -6.04
CA ASP A 42 5.77 -0.45 -5.22
C ASP A 42 5.50 -0.13 -3.74
N VAL A 43 4.50 0.71 -3.48
CA VAL A 43 4.04 1.09 -2.14
C VAL A 43 2.52 1.26 -2.11
N CYS A 44 1.88 0.76 -1.06
CA CYS A 44 0.44 0.87 -0.87
C CYS A 44 0.12 1.12 0.61
N HIS A 45 -0.69 2.15 0.89
CA HIS A 45 -1.22 2.36 2.24
C HIS A 45 -2.57 1.66 2.40
N LEU A 46 -2.86 1.13 3.59
CA LEU A 46 -4.13 0.48 3.90
C LEU A 46 -4.90 1.29 4.96
N ASN A 47 -6.18 1.57 4.75
CA ASN A 47 -7.00 2.24 5.77
C ASN A 47 -7.62 1.20 6.72
N LEU A 48 -6.99 0.94 7.86
CA LEU A 48 -7.53 0.00 8.85
C LEU A 48 -8.87 0.47 9.46
N HIS A 49 -9.07 1.79 9.52
CA HIS A 49 -10.28 2.45 10.02
C HIS A 49 -11.41 2.57 8.99
N LYS A 50 -11.23 1.98 7.81
CA LYS A 50 -12.31 1.78 6.83
C LYS A 50 -12.47 0.29 6.56
N THR A 51 -11.42 -0.35 6.06
CA THR A 51 -11.44 -1.72 5.55
C THR A 51 -11.33 -2.78 6.65
N PHE A 52 -10.76 -2.44 7.81
CA PHE A 52 -10.47 -3.41 8.88
C PHE A 52 -11.12 -3.05 10.23
N CYS A 53 -12.30 -2.43 10.17
CA CYS A 53 -13.25 -2.33 11.29
C CYS A 53 -12.82 -1.48 12.50
N ILE A 54 -11.74 -0.69 12.44
CA ILE A 54 -11.49 0.34 13.47
C ILE A 54 -12.61 1.40 13.37
N PRO A 55 -13.31 1.74 14.48
CA PRO A 55 -14.47 2.65 14.44
C PRO A 55 -14.07 4.06 14.03
N HIS A 56 -14.93 4.71 13.22
CA HIS A 56 -14.66 6.03 12.62
C HIS A 56 -14.63 7.19 13.64
N GLY A 57 -15.23 7.01 14.83
CA GLY A 57 -15.05 7.88 16.00
C GLY A 57 -15.42 9.37 15.86
N GLY A 58 -16.12 9.80 14.79
CA GLY A 58 -16.41 11.22 14.53
C GLY A 58 -15.22 12.03 13.99
N GLY A 59 -14.15 11.36 13.53
CA GLY A 59 -12.94 12.00 13.00
C GLY A 59 -11.64 11.25 13.30
N GLY A 60 -11.67 10.15 14.05
CA GLY A 60 -10.50 9.35 14.40
C GLY A 60 -10.68 8.59 15.73
N PRO A 61 -9.76 7.67 16.09
CA PRO A 61 -8.43 7.50 15.50
C PRO A 61 -8.39 6.58 14.26
N GLY A 62 -7.44 6.84 13.36
CA GLY A 62 -7.16 6.04 12.18
C GLY A 62 -5.76 5.46 12.18
N MET A 63 -5.60 4.25 11.64
CA MET A 63 -4.29 3.65 11.34
C MET A 63 -4.16 3.42 9.84
N GLY A 64 -2.96 3.68 9.31
CA GLY A 64 -2.61 3.65 7.89
C GLY A 64 -1.27 2.94 7.61
N PRO A 65 -1.12 1.63 7.90
CA PRO A 65 0.11 0.92 7.60
C PRO A 65 0.39 0.93 6.10
N ILE A 66 1.67 0.97 5.73
CA ILE A 66 2.13 0.89 4.35
C ILE A 66 2.80 -0.47 4.10
N GLY A 67 2.39 -1.12 3.02
CA GLY A 67 3.14 -2.22 2.42
C GLY A 67 4.07 -1.65 1.35
N VAL A 68 5.33 -2.12 1.33
CA VAL A 68 6.32 -1.70 0.33
C VAL A 68 7.02 -2.92 -0.26
N LYS A 69 7.47 -2.81 -1.52
CA LYS A 69 8.37 -3.80 -2.12
C LYS A 69 9.74 -3.78 -1.44
N LYS A 70 10.46 -4.90 -1.52
CA LYS A 70 11.73 -5.14 -0.80
C LYS A 70 12.77 -4.04 -1.02
N HIS A 71 12.85 -3.44 -2.22
CA HIS A 71 13.83 -2.37 -2.50
C HIS A 71 13.52 -1.05 -1.78
N LEU A 72 12.27 -0.82 -1.35
CA LEU A 72 11.87 0.35 -0.57
C LEU A 72 11.98 0.13 0.95
N ALA A 73 12.11 -1.12 1.40
CA ALA A 73 12.19 -1.47 2.82
C ALA A 73 13.27 -0.66 3.59
N PRO A 74 14.51 -0.48 3.08
CA PRO A 74 15.54 0.27 3.81
C PRO A 74 15.20 1.74 4.08
N PHE A 75 14.22 2.30 3.37
CA PHE A 75 13.81 3.70 3.49
C PHE A 75 12.58 3.91 4.37
N LEU A 76 12.04 2.83 4.97
CA LEU A 76 10.89 2.95 5.85
C LEU A 76 11.20 3.81 7.09
N PRO A 77 10.19 4.53 7.62
CA PRO A 77 10.33 5.24 8.88
C PRO A 77 10.80 4.31 10.00
N SER A 78 11.75 4.80 10.80
CA SER A 78 12.22 4.13 12.00
C SER A 78 12.06 5.06 13.21
N HIS A 79 12.07 4.48 14.40
CA HIS A 79 11.95 5.23 15.64
C HIS A 79 13.26 5.14 16.43
N LEU A 80 13.78 6.29 16.89
CA LEU A 80 15.09 6.36 17.57
C LEU A 80 15.16 5.52 18.86
N VAL A 81 14.00 5.24 19.47
CA VAL A 81 13.88 4.48 20.73
C VAL A 81 13.40 3.04 20.49
N VAL A 82 12.79 2.75 19.34
CA VAL A 82 12.16 1.45 19.05
C VAL A 82 12.59 0.97 17.67
N ILE A 83 13.24 -0.19 17.62
CA ILE A 83 13.69 -0.78 16.36
C ILE A 83 12.46 -1.24 15.55
N THR A 84 12.34 -0.78 14.31
CA THR A 84 11.36 -1.30 13.35
C THR A 84 11.76 -2.72 12.94
N LEU A 85 10.89 -3.71 13.20
CA LEU A 85 11.02 -5.07 12.69
C LEU A 85 10.34 -5.18 11.32
N PHE A 86 11.08 -5.64 10.31
CA PHE A 86 10.52 -6.04 9.03
C PHE A 86 9.97 -7.47 9.16
N ILE A 87 8.73 -7.66 8.71
CA ILE A 87 8.14 -8.98 8.52
C ILE A 87 8.14 -9.20 7.00
N GLU A 88 8.89 -10.21 6.53
CA GLU A 88 8.94 -10.59 5.10
C GLU A 88 7.65 -11.27 4.64
#